data_AF-A0A2N5Z039-F1
#
_entry.id   AF-A0A2N5Z039-F1
#
_cell.length_a   1.000
_cell.length_b   1.000
_cell.length_c   1.000
_cell.angle_alpha   90.00
_cell.angle_beta   90.00
_cell.angle_gamma   90.00
#
_symmetry.space_group_name_H-M   'P 1'
#
loop_
_entity.id
_entity.type
_entity.pdbx_description
1 polymer ?
#
loop_
_entity_poly.entity_id
_entity_poly.type
_entity_poly.pdbx_seq_one_letter_code
_entity_poly.pdbx_strand_id
1 'polypeptide(L)'
;MFIYLLIILLVLAISYYKKIIKTYALATLLIFVIGLSLSMLAIPRVKTRFTNLIELVVNRDKVDYTQQESSTMRFSAMKSSVEIIKENWLIGVGPGDVVDELELSYERNNFRAAECKHTNPHNQFLRSFLMSGIFGLISFILIFYILFRNGIKKKSVLAFLWSFIMLIIFLVDDMFIFRDGVVYFAFFTSYFIFIHPKSKAFIEKNNTISSQT
;
A
#
# COMPACT_ATOMS: atom_id res chain seq x y z
N MET A 1 -5.76 9.40 -3.37
CA MET A 1 -6.18 10.54 -2.53
C MET A 1 -6.05 10.24 -1.04
N PHE A 2 -6.75 9.23 -0.50
CA PHE A 2 -6.68 8.87 0.93
C PHE A 2 -5.28 8.44 1.40
N ILE A 3 -4.49 7.82 0.53
CA ILE A 3 -3.09 7.45 0.82
C ILE A 3 -2.23 8.69 1.06
N TYR A 4 -2.37 9.73 0.23
CA TYR A 4 -1.64 10.99 0.41
C TYR A 4 -2.01 11.69 1.73
N LEU A 5 -3.29 11.63 2.11
CA LEU A 5 -3.78 12.13 3.39
C LEU A 5 -3.09 11.41 4.56
N LEU A 6 -3.03 10.08 4.51
CA LEU A 6 -2.44 9.26 5.56
C LEU A 6 -0.93 9.51 5.68
N ILE A 7 -0.23 9.67 4.55
CA ILE A 7 1.21 10.01 4.51
C ILE A 7 1.45 11.39 5.14
N ILE A 8 0.62 12.39 4.80
CA ILE A 8 0.71 13.74 5.37
C ILE A 8 0.51 13.70 6.89
N LEU A 9 -0.53 13.02 7.39
CA LEU A 9 -0.80 12.89 8.82
C LEU A 9 0.37 12.25 9.58
N LEU A 10 1.02 11.27 8.97
CA LEU A 10 2.12 10.55 9.59
C LEU A 10 3.42 11.37 9.62
N VAL A 11 3.72 12.11 8.55
CA VAL A 11 4.82 13.08 8.52
C VAL A 11 4.62 14.17 9.58
N LEU A 12 3.38 14.62 9.76
CA LEU A 12 3.04 15.62 10.77
C LEU A 12 3.18 15.09 12.20
N ALA A 13 2.72 13.87 12.47
CA ALA A 13 2.88 13.22 13.77
C ALA A 13 4.36 13.10 14.17
N ILE A 14 5.24 12.80 13.20
CA ILE A 14 6.68 12.70 13.43
C ILE A 14 7.33 14.07 13.61
N SER A 15 6.90 15.06 12.84
CA SER A 15 7.41 16.44 12.93
C SER A 15 7.03 17.09 14.27
N TYR A 16 5.85 16.75 14.79
CA TYR A 16 5.40 17.10 16.13
C TYR A 16 6.22 16.39 17.22
N TYR A 17 6.39 15.07 17.11
CA TYR A 17 7.16 14.28 18.09
C TYR A 17 8.61 14.77 18.20
N LYS A 18 9.21 15.19 17.08
CA LYS A 18 10.56 15.77 17.05
C LYS A 18 10.62 17.26 17.41
N LYS A 19 9.50 17.90 17.79
CA LYS A 19 9.38 19.34 18.09
C LYS A 19 9.91 20.27 16.98
N ILE A 20 9.90 19.82 15.73
CA ILE A 20 10.38 20.60 14.57
C ILE A 20 9.37 21.70 14.23
N ILE A 21 8.06 21.40 14.37
CA ILE A 21 6.96 22.30 14.06
C ILE A 21 6.33 22.79 15.37
N LYS A 22 6.06 24.09 15.46
CA LYS A 22 5.34 24.66 16.60
C LYS A 22 3.89 24.17 16.62
N THR A 23 3.37 23.89 17.82
CA THR A 23 2.06 23.28 18.04
C THR A 23 0.91 23.98 17.31
N TYR A 24 0.95 25.31 17.22
CA TYR A 24 -0.07 26.08 16.52
C TYR A 24 -0.05 25.86 15.00
N ALA A 25 1.12 25.74 14.36
CA ALA A 25 1.24 25.51 12.92
C ALA A 25 0.74 24.12 12.50
N LEU A 26 0.93 23.13 13.39
CA LEU A 26 0.35 21.80 13.23
C LEU A 26 -1.18 21.82 13.32
N ALA A 27 -1.73 22.55 14.30
CA ALA A 27 -3.16 22.68 14.48
C ALA A 27 -3.84 23.35 13.28
N THR A 28 -3.27 24.44 12.74
CA THR A 28 -3.81 25.10 11.54
C THR A 28 -3.80 24.18 10.32
N LEU A 29 -2.75 23.40 10.13
CA LEU A 29 -2.64 22.47 9.01
C LEU A 29 -3.64 21.31 9.13
N LEU A 30 -3.83 20.76 10.34
CA LEU A 30 -4.83 19.72 10.58
C LEU A 30 -6.25 20.23 10.34
N ILE A 31 -6.58 21.44 10.80
CA ILE A 31 -7.88 22.08 10.54
C ILE A 31 -8.09 22.27 9.02
N PHE A 32 -7.05 22.71 8.30
CA PHE A 32 -7.11 22.86 6.85
C PHE A 32 -7.37 21.51 6.14
N VAL A 33 -6.66 20.46 6.54
CA VAL A 33 -6.81 19.11 5.97
C VAL A 33 -8.20 18.52 6.27
N ILE A 34 -8.72 18.72 7.48
CA ILE A 34 -10.08 18.29 7.87
C ILE A 34 -11.13 19.08 7.08
N GLY A 35 -10.99 20.41 6.97
CA GLY A 35 -11.89 21.25 6.18
C GLY A 35 -11.91 20.88 4.69
N LEU A 36 -10.73 20.60 4.11
CA LEU A 36 -10.62 20.10 2.74
C LEU A 36 -11.27 18.73 2.57
N SER A 37 -11.13 17.84 3.56
CA SER A 37 -11.74 16.50 3.52
C SER A 37 -13.27 16.56 3.63
N LEU A 38 -13.79 17.46 4.48
CA LEU A 38 -15.23 17.68 4.65
C LEU A 38 -15.88 18.30 3.41
N SER A 39 -15.18 19.24 2.74
CA SER A 39 -15.70 19.85 1.51
C SER A 39 -15.88 18.83 0.37
N MET A 40 -15.12 17.73 0.38
CA MET A 40 -15.29 16.66 -0.61
C MET A 40 -16.60 15.89 -0.44
N LEU A 41 -17.21 15.87 0.76
CA LEU A 41 -18.51 15.22 0.99
C LEU A 41 -19.67 15.98 0.34
N ALA A 42 -19.51 17.28 0.08
CA ALA A 42 -20.51 18.10 -0.61
C ALA A 42 -20.54 17.84 -2.13
N ILE A 43 -19.56 17.11 -2.67
CA ILE A 43 -19.49 16.79 -4.10
C ILE A 43 -20.43 15.61 -4.39
N PRO A 44 -21.45 15.76 -5.25
CA PRO A 44 -22.42 14.70 -5.55
C PRO A 44 -21.76 13.40 -6.01
N ARG A 45 -20.67 13.50 -6.79
CA ARG A 45 -19.87 12.35 -7.25
C ARG A 45 -19.34 11.48 -6.10
N VAL A 46 -18.96 12.06 -4.97
CA VAL A 46 -18.46 11.29 -3.81
C VAL A 46 -19.60 10.51 -3.18
N LYS A 47 -20.77 11.13 -3.01
CA LYS A 47 -21.97 10.46 -2.48
C LYS A 47 -22.41 9.30 -3.36
N THR A 48 -22.43 9.46 -4.68
CA THR A 48 -22.77 8.38 -5.63
C THR A 48 -21.77 7.23 -5.55
N ARG A 49 -20.47 7.50 -5.36
CA ARG A 49 -19.46 6.44 -5.18
C ARG A 49 -19.68 5.66 -3.89
N PHE A 50 -20.03 6.32 -2.79
CA PHE A 50 -20.33 5.64 -1.53
C PHE A 50 -21.59 4.77 -1.61
N THR A 51 -22.66 5.26 -2.27
CA THR A 51 -23.88 4.46 -2.45
C THR A 51 -23.61 3.24 -3.32
N ASN A 52 -22.83 3.38 -4.41
CA ASN A 52 -22.43 2.25 -5.25
C ASN A 52 -21.59 1.23 -4.49
N LEU A 53 -20.65 1.66 -3.63
CA LEU A 53 -19.87 0.75 -2.78
C LEU A 53 -20.74 -0.03 -1.78
N ILE A 54 -21.72 0.63 -1.15
CA ILE A 54 -22.64 -0.04 -0.22
C ILE A 54 -23.50 -1.05 -0.97
N GLU A 55 -24.00 -0.68 -2.16
CA GLU A 55 -24.78 -1.57 -3.00
C GLU A 55 -23.98 -2.81 -3.44
N LEU A 56 -22.71 -2.65 -3.82
CA LEU A 56 -21.80 -3.76 -4.13
C LEU A 56 -21.59 -4.72 -2.96
N VAL A 57 -21.54 -4.22 -1.72
CA VAL A 57 -21.30 -5.05 -0.53
C VAL A 57 -22.58 -5.72 -0.03
N VAL A 58 -23.71 -5.01 -0.08
CA VAL A 58 -25.00 -5.42 0.51
C VAL A 58 -25.86 -6.22 -0.48
N ASN A 59 -25.93 -5.82 -1.75
CA ASN A 59 -26.77 -6.44 -2.76
C ASN A 59 -25.95 -7.27 -3.77
N ARG A 60 -25.13 -8.19 -3.27
CA ARG A 60 -24.17 -8.97 -4.08
C ARG A 60 -24.80 -9.72 -5.28
N ASP A 61 -26.06 -10.09 -5.16
CA ASP A 61 -26.79 -10.88 -6.17
C ASP A 61 -27.42 -10.02 -7.28
N LYS A 62 -27.45 -8.69 -7.13
CA LYS A 62 -27.99 -7.74 -8.12
C LYS A 62 -26.91 -6.86 -8.77
N VAL A 63 -25.64 -7.11 -8.47
CA VAL A 63 -24.54 -6.35 -9.03
C VAL A 63 -24.42 -6.63 -10.52
N ASP A 64 -24.54 -5.57 -11.32
CA ASP A 64 -24.27 -5.63 -12.74
C ASP A 64 -22.74 -5.60 -12.98
N TYR A 65 -22.15 -6.79 -13.13
CA TYR A 65 -20.72 -6.97 -13.40
C TYR A 65 -20.30 -6.58 -14.83
N THR A 66 -21.23 -6.08 -15.65
CA THR A 66 -20.91 -5.46 -16.95
C THR A 66 -20.51 -3.99 -16.82
N GLN A 67 -20.80 -3.35 -15.68
CA GLN A 67 -20.42 -1.96 -15.47
C GLN A 67 -18.91 -1.81 -15.29
N GLN A 68 -18.31 -0.89 -16.06
CA GLN A 68 -16.88 -0.55 -16.01
C GLN A 68 -16.52 0.33 -14.80
N GLU A 69 -17.18 0.13 -13.65
CA GLU A 69 -16.84 0.85 -12.44
C GLU A 69 -15.60 0.22 -11.78
N SER A 70 -14.57 1.04 -11.52
CA SER A 70 -13.29 0.56 -10.98
C SER A 70 -13.42 -0.25 -9.67
N SER A 71 -14.37 0.11 -8.81
CA SER A 71 -14.63 -0.61 -7.56
C SER A 71 -15.18 -2.01 -7.80
N THR A 72 -16.11 -2.16 -8.74
CA THR A 72 -16.71 -3.44 -9.12
C THR A 72 -15.65 -4.38 -9.70
N MET A 73 -14.83 -3.88 -10.62
CA MET A 73 -13.75 -4.67 -11.23
C MET A 73 -12.72 -5.15 -10.20
N ARG A 74 -12.32 -4.28 -9.25
CA ARG A 74 -11.42 -4.65 -8.15
C ARG A 74 -12.02 -5.72 -7.24
N PHE A 75 -13.31 -5.59 -6.94
CA PHE A 75 -14.01 -6.56 -6.13
C PHE A 75 -14.08 -7.93 -6.82
N SER A 76 -14.40 -7.96 -8.12
CA SER A 76 -14.36 -9.17 -8.94
C SER A 76 -12.97 -9.82 -8.97
N ALA A 77 -11.91 -9.02 -9.10
CA ALA A 77 -10.52 -9.49 -9.05
C ALA A 77 -10.14 -10.07 -7.69
N MET A 78 -10.54 -9.40 -6.61
CA MET A 78 -10.30 -9.88 -5.25
C MET A 78 -11.06 -11.18 -4.96
N LYS A 79 -12.32 -11.27 -5.38
CA LYS A 79 -13.14 -12.48 -5.22
C LYS A 79 -12.54 -13.66 -5.97
N SER A 80 -12.17 -13.46 -7.24
CA SER A 80 -11.52 -14.48 -8.07
C SER A 80 -10.19 -14.92 -7.49
N SER A 81 -9.36 -13.99 -7.01
CA SER A 81 -8.10 -14.32 -6.33
C SER A 81 -8.32 -15.22 -5.12
N VAL A 82 -9.34 -14.94 -4.30
CA VAL A 82 -9.67 -15.76 -3.11
C VAL A 82 -10.19 -17.14 -3.51
N GLU A 83 -10.97 -17.27 -4.58
CA GLU A 83 -11.45 -18.56 -5.10
C GLU A 83 -10.27 -19.43 -5.55
N ILE A 84 -9.38 -18.90 -6.38
CA ILE A 84 -8.19 -19.61 -6.87
C ILE A 84 -7.24 -19.98 -5.71
N ILE A 85 -7.06 -19.07 -4.74
CA ILE A 85 -6.25 -19.35 -3.55
C ILE A 85 -6.82 -20.52 -2.76
N LYS A 86 -8.14 -20.70 -2.64
CA LYS A 86 -8.70 -21.85 -1.90
C LYS A 86 -8.29 -23.18 -2.52
N GLU A 87 -8.20 -23.22 -3.85
CA GLU A 87 -7.81 -24.41 -4.60
C GLU A 87 -6.28 -24.60 -4.60
N ASN A 88 -5.51 -23.52 -4.54
CA ASN A 88 -4.05 -23.52 -4.71
C ASN A 88 -3.28 -22.92 -3.53
N TRP A 89 -3.81 -22.97 -2.30
CA TRP A 89 -3.28 -22.19 -1.17
C TRP A 89 -1.83 -22.56 -0.79
N LEU A 90 -1.37 -23.78 -1.06
CA LEU A 90 -0.05 -24.21 -0.60
C LEU A 90 1.09 -23.64 -1.46
N ILE A 91 1.02 -23.83 -2.78
CA ILE A 91 2.10 -23.50 -3.74
C ILE A 91 1.72 -22.31 -4.64
N GLY A 92 0.44 -21.94 -4.69
CA GLY A 92 -0.08 -20.97 -5.64
C GLY A 92 -0.16 -21.53 -7.06
N VAL A 93 -0.57 -20.68 -7.99
CA VAL A 93 -0.69 -21.04 -9.41
C VAL A 93 0.60 -20.79 -10.21
N GLY A 94 1.59 -20.13 -9.62
CA GLY A 94 2.83 -19.74 -10.31
C GLY A 94 2.75 -18.33 -10.92
N PRO A 95 3.90 -17.65 -11.10
CA PRO A 95 3.97 -16.28 -11.61
C PRO A 95 3.56 -16.11 -13.07
N GLY A 96 3.67 -17.18 -13.88
CA GLY A 96 3.27 -17.18 -15.29
C GLY A 96 1.75 -17.26 -15.46
N ASP A 97 1.08 -18.00 -14.58
CA ASP A 97 -0.31 -18.42 -14.79
C ASP A 97 -1.32 -17.54 -14.04
N VAL A 98 -0.85 -16.55 -13.26
CA VAL A 98 -1.74 -15.66 -12.47
C VAL A 98 -2.80 -14.97 -13.33
N VAL A 99 -2.41 -14.51 -14.53
CA VAL A 99 -3.32 -13.77 -15.41
C VAL A 99 -4.35 -14.73 -16.01
N ASP A 100 -3.90 -15.87 -16.53
CA ASP A 100 -4.75 -16.88 -17.16
C ASP A 100 -5.77 -17.45 -16.17
N GLU A 101 -5.35 -17.75 -14.93
CA GLU A 101 -6.24 -18.26 -13.89
C GLU A 101 -7.27 -17.22 -13.43
N LEU A 102 -6.89 -15.94 -13.39
CA LEU A 102 -7.84 -14.86 -13.11
C LEU A 102 -8.86 -14.71 -14.25
N GLU A 103 -8.44 -14.78 -15.50
CA GLU A 103 -9.33 -14.72 -16.66
C GLU A 103 -10.33 -15.88 -16.68
N LEU A 104 -9.87 -17.12 -16.46
CA LEU A 104 -10.74 -18.28 -16.33
C LEU A 104 -11.76 -18.11 -15.20
N SER A 105 -11.34 -17.54 -14.07
CA SER A 105 -12.25 -17.24 -12.96
C SER A 105 -13.25 -16.14 -13.33
N TYR A 106 -12.84 -15.13 -14.11
CA TYR A 106 -13.74 -14.06 -14.58
C TYR A 106 -14.80 -14.60 -15.53
N GLU A 107 -14.42 -15.44 -16.48
CA GLU A 107 -15.35 -16.09 -17.41
C GLU A 107 -16.39 -16.93 -16.65
N ARG A 108 -15.92 -17.82 -15.75
CA ARG A 108 -16.79 -18.69 -14.94
C ARG A 108 -17.80 -17.90 -14.09
N ASN A 109 -17.38 -16.75 -13.56
CA ASN A 109 -18.21 -15.90 -12.71
C ASN A 109 -18.97 -14.80 -13.48
N ASN A 110 -18.87 -14.75 -14.82
CA ASN A 110 -19.43 -13.69 -15.66
C ASN A 110 -18.98 -12.26 -15.29
N PHE A 111 -17.72 -12.10 -14.84
CA PHE A 111 -17.13 -10.80 -14.51
C PHE A 111 -16.57 -10.07 -15.74
N ARG A 112 -17.45 -9.81 -16.73
CA ARG A 112 -17.09 -9.28 -18.04
C ARG A 112 -16.27 -7.98 -17.99
N ALA A 113 -16.59 -7.05 -17.09
CA ALA A 113 -15.83 -5.80 -16.99
C ALA A 113 -14.39 -6.04 -16.51
N ALA A 114 -14.18 -6.97 -15.57
CA ALA A 114 -12.86 -7.32 -15.05
C ALA A 114 -12.04 -8.08 -16.10
N GLU A 115 -12.68 -9.01 -16.82
CA GLU A 115 -12.16 -9.79 -17.94
C GLU A 115 -11.66 -8.87 -19.06
N CYS A 116 -12.53 -8.00 -19.62
CA CYS A 116 -12.17 -7.08 -20.71
C CYS A 116 -11.02 -6.12 -20.37
N LYS A 117 -10.72 -5.92 -19.08
CA LYS A 117 -9.67 -5.01 -18.61
C LYS A 117 -8.45 -5.74 -18.03
N HIS A 118 -8.43 -7.07 -18.02
CA HIS A 118 -7.39 -7.88 -17.38
C HIS A 118 -7.10 -7.37 -15.95
N THR A 119 -8.17 -7.14 -15.19
CA THR A 119 -8.08 -6.42 -13.92
C THR A 119 -7.30 -7.24 -12.90
N ASN A 120 -6.36 -6.61 -12.21
CA ASN A 120 -5.65 -7.23 -11.10
C ASN A 120 -6.31 -6.91 -9.75
N PRO A 121 -6.06 -7.71 -8.71
CA PRO A 121 -6.63 -7.50 -7.38
C PRO A 121 -6.17 -6.21 -6.68
N HIS A 122 -5.16 -5.50 -7.20
CA HIS A 122 -4.60 -4.28 -6.60
C HIS A 122 -4.24 -4.46 -5.10
N ASN A 123 -3.65 -5.61 -4.79
CA ASN A 123 -3.16 -5.92 -3.45
C ASN A 123 -1.99 -6.90 -3.60
N GLN A 124 -0.78 -6.42 -3.31
CA GLN A 124 0.41 -7.23 -3.51
C GLN A 124 0.46 -8.46 -2.58
N PHE A 125 -0.12 -8.38 -1.37
CA PHE A 125 -0.20 -9.54 -0.47
C PHE A 125 -1.09 -10.64 -1.04
N LEU A 126 -2.28 -10.25 -1.51
CA LEU A 126 -3.23 -11.18 -2.12
C LEU A 126 -2.65 -11.79 -3.41
N ARG A 127 -2.02 -10.96 -4.25
CA ARG A 127 -1.33 -11.43 -5.47
C ARG A 127 -0.17 -12.37 -5.16
N SER A 128 0.63 -12.08 -4.13
CA SER A 128 1.74 -12.96 -3.73
C SER A 128 1.25 -14.30 -3.20
N PHE A 129 0.11 -14.32 -2.50
CA PHE A 129 -0.53 -15.55 -2.05
C PHE A 129 -1.11 -16.36 -3.22
N LEU A 130 -1.83 -15.70 -4.13
CA LEU A 130 -2.33 -16.31 -5.37
C LEU A 130 -1.19 -16.94 -6.19
N MET A 131 -0.10 -16.20 -6.34
CA MET A 131 1.04 -16.56 -7.19
C MET A 131 1.91 -17.68 -6.61
N SER A 132 2.17 -17.68 -5.31
CA SER A 132 3.20 -18.53 -4.68
C SER A 132 2.73 -19.20 -3.39
N GLY A 133 1.43 -19.21 -3.15
CA GLY A 133 0.81 -19.86 -2.02
C GLY A 133 1.23 -19.26 -0.68
N ILE A 134 1.07 -20.06 0.37
CA ILE A 134 1.39 -19.66 1.74
C ILE A 134 2.88 -19.34 1.90
N PHE A 135 3.76 -20.03 1.15
CA PHE A 135 5.20 -19.75 1.19
C PHE A 135 5.51 -18.35 0.68
N GLY A 136 4.93 -17.96 -0.47
CA GLY A 136 5.07 -16.61 -0.99
C GLY A 136 4.55 -15.55 -0.04
N LEU A 137 3.37 -15.77 0.56
CA LEU A 137 2.79 -14.84 1.52
C LEU A 137 3.67 -14.68 2.78
N ILE A 138 4.13 -15.79 3.36
CA ILE A 138 5.00 -15.77 4.55
C ILE A 138 6.32 -15.07 4.23
N SER A 139 6.97 -15.41 3.11
CA SER A 139 8.19 -14.74 2.68
C SER A 139 7.99 -13.23 2.54
N PHE A 140 6.85 -12.83 1.98
CA PHE A 140 6.54 -11.42 1.80
C PHE A 140 6.29 -10.68 3.13
N ILE A 141 5.58 -11.30 4.07
CA ILE A 141 5.40 -10.78 5.45
C ILE A 141 6.76 -10.69 6.17
N LEU A 142 7.63 -11.68 6.01
CA LEU A 142 8.96 -11.70 6.60
C LEU A 142 9.84 -10.55 6.10
N ILE A 143 9.74 -10.17 4.83
CA ILE A 143 10.43 -8.99 4.30
C ILE A 143 10.04 -7.75 5.12
N PHE A 144 8.75 -7.47 5.27
CA PHE A 144 8.30 -6.33 6.08
C PHE A 144 8.72 -6.43 7.54
N TYR A 145 8.64 -7.62 8.15
CA TYR A 145 9.14 -7.83 9.50
C TYR A 145 10.62 -7.43 9.64
N ILE A 146 11.47 -7.83 8.70
CA ILE A 146 12.90 -7.47 8.69
C ILE A 146 13.07 -5.95 8.53
N LEU A 147 12.31 -5.31 7.64
CA LEU A 147 12.38 -3.87 7.41
C LEU A 147 12.02 -3.07 8.66
N PHE A 148 10.89 -3.39 9.31
CA PHE A 148 10.50 -2.74 10.56
C PHE A 148 11.48 -3.00 11.68
N ARG A 149 11.94 -4.26 11.86
CA ARG A 149 12.94 -4.63 12.86
C ARG A 149 14.24 -3.84 12.65
N ASN A 150 14.67 -3.66 11.40
CA ASN A 150 15.86 -2.89 11.07
C ASN A 150 15.69 -1.40 11.42
N GLY A 151 14.57 -0.80 11.02
CA GLY A 151 14.24 0.59 11.36
C GLY A 151 14.26 0.86 12.86
N ILE A 152 13.68 -0.05 13.65
CA ILE A 152 13.65 0.04 15.12
C ILE A 152 15.05 -0.14 15.72
N LYS A 153 15.78 -1.19 15.33
CA LYS A 153 17.13 -1.48 15.86
C LYS A 153 18.12 -0.35 15.59
N LYS A 154 18.07 0.25 14.40
CA LYS A 154 18.92 1.38 14.03
C LYS A 154 18.45 2.71 14.61
N LYS A 155 17.32 2.75 15.32
CA LYS A 155 16.63 3.98 15.74
C LYS A 155 16.43 4.96 14.57
N SER A 156 16.29 4.42 13.36
CA SER A 156 16.17 5.21 12.13
C SER A 156 14.70 5.42 11.83
N VAL A 157 14.21 6.61 12.19
CA VAL A 157 12.83 7.04 11.87
C VAL A 157 12.57 6.96 10.37
N LEU A 158 13.58 7.26 9.55
CA LEU A 158 13.44 7.27 8.09
C LEU A 158 13.26 5.85 7.52
N ALA A 159 14.01 4.86 8.03
CA ALA A 159 13.86 3.47 7.60
C ALA A 159 12.52 2.87 8.07
N PHE A 160 12.09 3.22 9.29
CA PHE A 160 10.76 2.82 9.79
C PHE A 160 9.64 3.41 8.92
N LEU A 161 9.73 4.71 8.62
CA LEU A 161 8.80 5.42 7.75
C LEU A 161 8.70 4.82 6.35
N TRP A 162 9.85 4.57 5.74
CA TRP A 162 9.94 3.89 4.45
C TRP A 162 9.19 2.56 4.47
N SER A 163 9.48 1.71 5.46
CA SER A 163 8.83 0.41 5.63
C SER A 163 7.32 0.54 5.76
N PHE A 164 6.86 1.54 6.52
CA PHE A 164 5.44 1.80 6.73
C PHE A 164 4.72 2.31 5.48
N ILE A 165 5.34 3.24 4.74
CA ILE A 165 4.80 3.75 3.49
C ILE A 165 4.70 2.61 2.47
N MET A 166 5.75 1.80 2.33
CA MET A 166 5.70 0.65 1.43
C MET A 166 4.64 -0.37 1.86
N LEU A 167 4.46 -0.61 3.17
CA LEU A 167 3.40 -1.50 3.66
C LEU A 167 2.02 -1.04 3.17
N ILE A 168 1.73 0.26 3.28
CA ILE A 168 0.44 0.82 2.84
C ILE A 168 0.27 0.74 1.33
N ILE A 169 1.31 1.08 0.57
CA ILE A 169 1.24 1.03 -0.89
C ILE A 169 0.96 -0.41 -1.34
N PHE A 170 1.63 -1.39 -0.76
CA PHE A 170 1.46 -2.81 -1.10
C PHE A 170 0.12 -3.40 -0.66
N LEU A 171 -0.58 -2.77 0.28
CA LEU A 171 -1.95 -3.15 0.66
C LEU A 171 -3.00 -2.68 -0.36
N VAL A 172 -2.71 -1.62 -1.12
CA VAL A 172 -3.66 -0.97 -2.03
C VAL A 172 -3.25 -1.07 -3.50
N ASP A 173 -2.03 -1.54 -3.77
CA ASP A 173 -1.49 -1.66 -5.12
C ASP A 173 -0.57 -2.88 -5.24
N ASP A 174 -0.34 -3.30 -6.48
CA ASP A 174 0.46 -4.46 -6.86
C ASP A 174 1.75 -4.04 -7.57
N MET A 175 2.64 -3.38 -6.81
CA MET A 175 3.88 -2.80 -7.33
C MET A 175 4.81 -3.80 -8.05
N PHE A 176 4.77 -5.09 -7.70
CA PHE A 176 5.66 -6.08 -8.32
C PHE A 176 5.21 -6.54 -9.71
N ILE A 177 4.05 -6.09 -10.20
CA ILE A 177 3.70 -6.21 -11.63
C ILE A 177 4.68 -5.42 -12.49
N PHE A 178 5.03 -4.23 -12.02
CA PHE A 178 5.83 -3.30 -12.80
C PHE A 178 7.30 -3.48 -12.46
N ARG A 179 8.14 -3.62 -13.50
CA ARG A 179 9.60 -3.65 -13.35
C ARG A 179 10.11 -2.47 -12.52
N ASP A 180 9.58 -1.28 -12.79
CA ASP A 180 9.98 -0.05 -12.11
C ASP A 180 9.63 -0.06 -10.61
N GLY A 181 8.50 -0.67 -10.25
CA GLY A 181 8.08 -0.84 -8.86
C GLY A 181 9.03 -1.77 -8.09
N VAL A 182 9.46 -2.87 -8.72
CA VAL A 182 10.46 -3.79 -8.16
C VAL A 182 11.80 -3.08 -7.96
N VAL A 183 12.28 -2.37 -8.98
CA VAL A 183 13.56 -1.63 -8.93
C VAL A 183 13.51 -0.56 -7.84
N TYR A 184 12.42 0.21 -7.78
CA TYR A 184 12.20 1.25 -6.77
C TYR A 184 12.22 0.66 -5.36
N PHE A 185 11.43 -0.39 -5.11
CA PHE A 185 11.39 -1.02 -3.79
C PHE A 185 12.74 -1.59 -3.39
N ALA A 186 13.43 -2.30 -4.29
CA ALA A 186 14.72 -2.91 -4.02
C ALA A 186 15.78 -1.85 -3.70
N PHE A 187 15.91 -0.82 -4.53
CA PHE A 187 16.93 0.22 -4.37
C PHE A 187 16.82 0.94 -3.03
N PHE A 188 15.65 1.49 -2.69
CA PHE A 188 15.46 2.25 -1.45
C PHE A 188 15.51 1.34 -0.23
N THR A 189 14.98 0.12 -0.33
CA THR A 189 15.09 -0.87 0.74
C THR A 189 16.56 -1.19 1.05
N SER A 190 17.38 -1.47 0.03
CA SER A 190 18.81 -1.69 0.21
C SER A 190 19.49 -0.46 0.83
N TYR A 191 19.19 0.74 0.35
CA TYR A 191 19.71 1.99 0.90
C TYR A 191 19.46 2.11 2.41
N PHE A 192 18.21 1.91 2.87
CA PHE A 192 17.87 1.99 4.29
C PHE A 192 18.43 0.82 5.12
N ILE A 193 18.58 -0.36 4.52
CA ILE A 193 19.17 -1.53 5.18
C ILE A 193 20.68 -1.39 5.39
N PHE A 194 21.41 -0.78 4.46
CA PHE A 194 22.88 -0.73 4.54
C PHE A 194 23.43 0.57 5.12
N ILE A 195 22.66 1.66 5.11
CA ILE A 195 23.13 2.89 5.76
C ILE A 195 23.15 2.74 7.27
N HIS A 196 24.33 2.93 7.85
CA HIS A 196 24.52 3.04 9.28
C HIS A 196 24.20 4.49 9.71
N PRO A 197 23.44 4.69 10.81
CA PRO A 197 23.32 6.00 11.40
C PRO A 197 24.73 6.49 11.77
N LYS A 198 25.12 7.68 11.32
CA LYS A 198 26.39 8.30 11.75
C LYS A 198 26.39 8.33 13.28
N SER A 199 27.43 7.75 13.90
CA SER A 199 27.61 7.75 15.34
C SER A 199 27.54 9.18 15.88
N LYS A 200 26.88 9.40 17.03
CA LYS A 200 26.88 10.70 17.72
C LYS A 200 28.31 11.25 17.90
N ALA A 201 29.28 10.37 18.14
CA ALA A 201 30.69 10.74 18.26
C ALA A 201 31.29 11.33 16.97
N PHE A 202 30.80 10.93 15.79
CA PHE A 202 31.24 11.51 14.51
C PHE A 202 30.64 12.92 14.30
N ILE A 203 29.43 13.17 14.79
CA ILE A 203 28.75 14.47 14.68
C ILE A 203 29.35 15.47 15.69
N GLU A 204 29.59 15.05 16.93
CA GLU A 204 30.23 15.88 17.96
C GLU A 204 31.68 16.22 17.61
N LYS A 205 32.43 15.29 17.01
CA LYS A 205 33.80 15.54 16.55
C LYS A 205 33.85 16.56 15.40
N ASN A 206 32.89 16.53 14.47
CA ASN A 206 32.88 17.50 13.38
C ASN A 206 32.40 18.88 13.83
N ASN A 207 31.46 18.96 14.78
CA ASN A 207 31.01 20.26 15.32
C ASN A 207 32.08 20.95 16.18
N THR A 208 32.92 20.18 16.88
CA THR A 208 34.05 20.73 17.66
C THR A 208 35.19 21.24 16.77
N ILE A 209 35.43 20.59 15.63
CA ILE A 209 36.42 21.05 14.63
C ILE A 209 35.96 22.34 13.93
N SER A 210 34.67 22.48 13.63
CA SER A 210 34.14 23.70 13.00
C SER A 210 34.01 24.91 13.93
N SER A 211 34.06 24.71 15.25
CA SER A 211 34.03 25.81 16.23
C SER A 211 35.43 26.35 16.59
N GLN A 212 36.50 25.74 16.07
CA GLN A 212 37.89 26.12 16.32
C GLN A 212 38.58 26.79 15.12
N THR A 213 37.83 27.03 14.03
CA THR A 213 38.24 27.76 12.82
C THR A 213 37.39 29.00 12.64
#